data_AF-A0A3D5WID9-F1
#
_entry.id   AF-A0A3D5WID9-F1
#
_cell.length_a   1.000
_cell.length_b   1.000
_cell.length_c   1.000
_cell.angle_alpha   90.00
_cell.angle_beta   90.00
_cell.angle_gamma   90.00
#
_symmetry.space_group_name_H-M   'P 1'
#
loop_
_entity.id
_entity.type
_entity.pdbx_description
1 polymer ?
#
loop_
_entity_poly.entity_id
_entity_poly.type
_entity_poly.pdbx_seq_one_letter_code
_entity_poly.pdbx_strand_id
1 'polypeptide(L)'
;RLAGAVSACGGLGVISSAQIGYDEPEFATDQVLANEKAIRKHIALAKKISGDKPVGINIMVALKHYEDHVRTAVDAGVDVIISGAGLPMRLPEYVGDSG
;
A
#
# COMPACT_ATOMS: atom_id res chain seq x y z
N ARG A 1 11.34 3.55 3.09
CA ARG A 1 12.80 3.27 3.14
C ARG A 1 13.07 1.79 3.40
N LEU A 2 12.64 1.23 4.54
CA LEU A 2 12.88 -0.20 4.87
C LEU A 2 12.39 -1.17 3.78
N ALA A 3 11.12 -1.10 3.37
CA ALA A 3 10.58 -1.99 2.34
C ALA A 3 11.43 -1.99 1.05
N GLY A 4 11.71 -0.81 0.49
CA GLY A 4 12.57 -0.70 -0.69
C GLY A 4 13.97 -1.28 -0.49
N ALA A 5 14.58 -1.10 0.69
CA ALA A 5 15.89 -1.67 0.99
C ALA A 5 15.87 -3.21 1.10
N VAL A 6 14.83 -3.77 1.73
CA VAL A 6 14.60 -5.23 1.79
C VAL A 6 14.47 -5.79 0.38
N SER A 7 13.67 -5.13 -0.48
CA SER A 7 13.57 -5.49 -1.89
C SER A 7 14.90 -5.38 -2.62
N ALA A 8 15.66 -4.30 -2.43
CA ALA A 8 16.98 -4.13 -3.02
C ALA A 8 17.96 -5.26 -2.63
N CYS A 9 17.84 -5.83 -1.43
CA CYS A 9 18.65 -6.95 -0.96
C CYS A 9 18.12 -8.34 -1.38
N GLY A 10 17.08 -8.41 -2.21
CA GLY A 10 16.54 -9.68 -2.74
C GLY A 10 15.42 -10.31 -1.91
N GLY A 11 14.95 -9.66 -0.84
CA GLY A 11 13.70 -10.04 -0.16
C GLY A 11 12.47 -9.41 -0.81
N LEU A 12 11.27 -9.71 -0.30
CA LEU A 12 10.06 -8.93 -0.62
C LEU A 12 9.84 -7.89 0.47
N GLY A 13 10.15 -6.63 0.19
CA GLY A 13 9.82 -5.52 1.09
C GLY A 13 8.33 -5.25 1.12
N VAL A 14 7.74 -5.23 2.31
CA VAL A 14 6.31 -4.98 2.51
C VAL A 14 6.09 -3.69 3.30
N ILE A 15 5.27 -2.79 2.76
CA ILE A 15 4.80 -1.58 3.44
C ILE A 15 3.59 -1.95 4.31
N SER A 16 3.52 -1.44 5.54
CA SER A 16 2.31 -1.55 6.36
C SER A 16 1.36 -0.39 6.06
N SER A 17 0.09 -0.67 5.72
CA SER A 17 -0.92 0.38 5.54
C SER A 17 -1.64 0.77 6.84
N ALA A 18 -1.39 0.04 7.93
CA ALA A 18 -2.02 0.32 9.23
C ALA A 18 -1.60 1.71 9.74
N GLN A 19 -2.59 2.62 9.84
CA GLN A 19 -2.40 4.02 10.23
C GLN A 19 -1.32 4.76 9.41
N ILE A 20 -1.14 4.39 8.14
CA ILE A 20 -0.06 4.93 7.30
C ILE A 20 -0.12 6.45 7.13
N GLY A 21 -1.31 7.04 7.15
CA GLY A 21 -1.51 8.48 7.07
C GLY A 21 -1.24 9.26 8.36
N TYR A 22 -0.85 8.62 9.47
CA TYR A 22 -0.76 9.26 10.80
C TYR A 22 0.11 10.52 10.82
N ASP A 23 1.22 10.53 10.07
CA ASP A 23 2.15 11.65 9.99
C ASP A 23 1.73 12.73 8.98
N GLU A 24 0.65 12.53 8.23
CA GLU A 24 0.18 13.50 7.25
C GLU A 24 -0.72 14.56 7.95
N PRO A 25 -0.61 15.86 7.57
CA PRO A 25 -1.33 16.95 8.24
C PRO A 25 -2.84 16.76 8.29
N GLU A 26 -3.40 16.10 7.28
CA GLU A 26 -4.84 15.88 7.15
C GLU A 26 -5.37 14.74 8.03
N PHE A 27 -4.53 13.97 8.72
CA PHE A 27 -4.97 12.75 9.41
C PHE A 27 -6.09 12.98 10.44
N ALA A 28 -6.10 14.15 11.08
CA ALA A 28 -7.12 14.50 12.08
C ALA A 28 -8.47 14.93 11.45
N THR A 29 -8.48 15.39 10.20
CA THR A 29 -9.66 15.99 9.55
C THR A 29 -10.17 15.17 8.36
N ASP A 30 -9.28 14.47 7.66
CA ASP A 30 -9.57 13.62 6.50
C ASP A 30 -8.58 12.45 6.45
N GLN A 31 -8.98 11.33 7.07
CA GLN A 31 -8.17 10.13 7.12
C GLN A 31 -8.00 9.45 5.76
N VAL A 32 -8.95 9.61 4.84
CA VAL A 32 -8.86 9.00 3.50
C VAL A 32 -7.76 9.71 2.74
N LEU A 33 -7.85 11.05 2.63
CA LEU A 33 -6.84 11.86 1.94
C LEU A 33 -5.43 11.67 2.54
N ALA A 34 -5.33 11.65 3.88
CA ALA A 34 -4.07 11.40 4.57
C ALA A 34 -3.47 10.03 4.21
N ASN A 35 -4.29 8.97 4.25
CA ASN A 35 -3.83 7.63 3.91
C ASN A 35 -3.44 7.52 2.43
N GLU A 36 -4.21 8.10 1.51
CA GLU A 36 -3.91 8.05 0.07
C GLU A 36 -2.57 8.72 -0.26
N LYS A 37 -2.34 9.93 0.29
CA LYS A 37 -1.06 10.65 0.15
C LYS A 37 0.10 9.81 0.67
N ALA A 38 -0.06 9.25 1.86
CA ALA A 38 0.98 8.44 2.48
C ALA A 38 1.27 7.17 1.67
N ILE A 39 0.24 6.43 1.22
CA ILE A 39 0.40 5.22 0.40
C ILE A 39 1.22 5.54 -0.87
N ARG A 40 0.83 6.58 -1.63
CA ARG A 40 1.53 6.99 -2.85
C ARG A 40 2.99 7.36 -2.57
N LYS A 41 3.24 8.15 -1.52
CA LYS A 41 4.57 8.57 -1.08
C LYS A 41 5.45 7.37 -0.68
N HIS A 42 4.92 6.44 0.11
CA HIS A 42 5.66 5.29 0.60
C HIS A 42 5.98 4.27 -0.49
N ILE A 43 5.03 4.00 -1.41
CA ILE A 43 5.25 3.12 -2.56
C ILE A 43 6.28 3.74 -3.51
N ALA A 44 6.11 5.01 -3.90
CA ALA A 44 7.06 5.68 -4.79
C ALA A 44 8.50 5.67 -4.23
N LEU A 45 8.65 5.93 -2.92
CA LEU A 45 9.95 5.87 -2.27
C LEU A 45 10.50 4.45 -2.22
N ALA A 46 9.67 3.44 -1.95
CA ALA A 46 10.10 2.05 -1.93
C ALA A 46 10.55 1.57 -3.31
N LYS A 47 9.76 1.85 -4.36
CA LYS A 47 10.08 1.53 -5.77
C LYS A 47 11.36 2.23 -6.23
N LYS A 48 11.55 3.51 -5.86
CA LYS A 48 12.80 4.22 -6.14
C LYS A 48 14.04 3.54 -5.54
N ILE A 49 13.91 2.92 -4.37
CA ILE A 49 15.01 2.22 -3.70
C ILE A 49 15.17 0.79 -4.24
N SER A 50 14.07 0.09 -4.51
CA SER A 50 14.09 -1.31 -4.97
C SER A 50 14.49 -1.47 -6.43
N GLY A 51 14.32 -0.42 -7.25
CA GLY A 51 14.55 -0.47 -8.68
C GLY A 51 13.47 -1.31 -9.36
N ASP A 52 13.90 -2.34 -10.08
CA ASP A 52 13.06 -3.32 -10.77
C ASP A 52 12.49 -4.40 -9.84
N LYS A 53 12.99 -4.49 -8.60
CA LYS A 53 12.57 -5.53 -7.65
C LYS A 53 11.19 -5.21 -7.05
N PRO A 54 10.36 -6.25 -6.82
CA PRO A 54 8.98 -6.08 -6.39
C PRO A 54 8.89 -5.49 -4.98
N VAL A 55 7.86 -4.69 -4.75
CA VAL A 55 7.47 -4.14 -3.45
C VAL A 55 6.02 -4.50 -3.18
N GLY A 56 5.75 -4.98 -1.97
CA GLY A 56 4.41 -5.29 -1.51
C GLY A 56 3.84 -4.25 -0.53
N ILE A 57 2.54 -4.33 -0.31
CA ILE A 57 1.83 -3.64 0.77
C ILE A 57 0.91 -4.62 1.50
N ASN A 58 0.85 -4.52 2.83
CA ASN A 58 -0.11 -5.22 3.65
C ASN A 58 -1.26 -4.27 4.03
N ILE A 59 -2.48 -4.64 3.62
CA ILE A 59 -3.71 -3.89 3.86
C ILE A 59 -4.66 -4.78 4.66
N MET A 60 -5.08 -4.31 5.83
CA MET A 60 -5.98 -5.07 6.70
C MET A 60 -7.42 -4.93 6.20
N VAL A 61 -8.08 -6.06 5.90
CA VAL A 61 -9.47 -6.11 5.42
C VAL A 61 -10.44 -5.47 6.43
N ALA A 62 -10.10 -5.54 7.72
CA ALA A 62 -10.88 -4.94 8.80
C ALA A 62 -10.85 -3.40 8.84
N LEU A 63 -10.06 -2.72 7.99
CA LEU A 63 -10.03 -1.25 7.92
C LEU A 63 -11.31 -0.72 7.25
N LYS A 64 -11.84 0.41 7.77
CA LYS A 64 -13.00 1.10 7.19
C LYS A 64 -12.78 1.52 5.72
N HIS A 65 -11.54 1.78 5.32
CA HIS A 65 -11.15 2.32 4.02
C HIS A 65 -10.32 1.32 3.19
N TYR A 66 -10.64 0.02 3.31
CA TYR A 66 -9.89 -1.03 2.62
C TYR A 66 -9.87 -0.84 1.09
N GLU A 67 -11.00 -0.49 0.47
CA GLU A 67 -11.08 -0.24 -0.98
C GLU A 67 -10.18 0.92 -1.42
N ASP A 68 -10.27 2.07 -0.72
CA ASP A 68 -9.46 3.27 -1.02
C ASP A 68 -7.96 2.95 -0.95
N HIS A 69 -7.55 2.17 0.06
CA HIS A 69 -6.16 1.71 0.21
C HIS A 69 -5.72 0.83 -0.94
N VAL A 70 -6.56 -0.14 -1.34
CA VAL A 70 -6.27 -1.06 -2.44
C VAL A 70 -6.13 -0.29 -3.75
N ARG A 71 -7.14 0.51 -4.13
CA ARG A 71 -7.13 1.28 -5.38
C ARG A 71 -5.94 2.22 -5.43
N THR A 72 -5.67 2.93 -4.34
CA THR A 72 -4.52 3.83 -4.28
C THR A 72 -3.19 3.10 -4.41
N ALA A 73 -3.07 1.91 -3.81
CA ALA A 73 -1.85 1.12 -3.93
C ALA A 73 -1.64 0.57 -5.35
N VAL A 74 -2.71 0.13 -6.02
CA VAL A 74 -2.69 -0.28 -7.43
C VAL A 74 -2.28 0.88 -8.32
N ASP A 75 -2.93 2.04 -8.19
CA ASP A 75 -2.61 3.25 -8.94
C ASP A 75 -1.15 3.71 -8.73
N ALA A 76 -0.61 3.47 -7.53
CA ALA A 76 0.77 3.82 -7.18
C ALA A 76 1.81 2.81 -7.73
N GLY A 77 1.36 1.72 -8.36
CA GLY A 77 2.22 0.71 -8.97
C GLY A 77 2.85 -0.26 -7.96
N VAL A 78 2.11 -0.64 -6.92
CA VAL A 78 2.53 -1.75 -6.04
C VAL A 78 2.50 -3.08 -6.79
N ASP A 79 3.46 -3.96 -6.52
CA ASP A 79 3.57 -5.24 -7.22
C ASP A 79 2.78 -6.36 -6.52
N VAL A 80 2.58 -6.24 -5.20
CA VAL A 80 1.91 -7.27 -4.38
C VAL A 80 1.01 -6.61 -3.34
N ILE A 81 -0.24 -7.09 -3.25
CA ILE A 81 -1.15 -6.76 -2.15
C ILE A 81 -1.32 -7.99 -1.25
N ILE A 82 -0.99 -7.83 0.02
CA ILE A 82 -1.26 -8.80 1.09
C ILE A 82 -2.49 -8.31 1.85
N SER A 83 -3.52 -9.15 1.93
CA SER A 83 -4.74 -8.82 2.66
C SER A 83 -4.80 -9.56 3.99
N GLY A 84 -4.66 -8.83 5.09
CA GLY A 84 -4.65 -9.38 6.45
C GLY A 84 -5.99 -9.25 7.18
N ALA A 85 -6.18 -10.02 8.26
CA ALA A 85 -7.33 -9.96 9.17
C ALA A 85 -8.73 -10.04 8.52
N GLY A 86 -8.88 -10.89 7.50
CA GLY A 86 -10.17 -11.19 6.88
C GLY A 86 -10.01 -11.83 5.51
N LEU A 87 -11.13 -12.25 4.93
CA LEU A 87 -11.18 -12.75 3.55
C LEU A 87 -11.41 -11.59 2.58
N PRO A 88 -10.50 -11.35 1.60
CA PRO A 88 -10.58 -10.21 0.69
C PRO A 88 -11.51 -10.48 -0.50
N MET A 89 -12.78 -10.82 -0.25
CA MET A 89 -13.71 -11.30 -1.28
C MET A 89 -13.92 -10.32 -2.44
N ARG A 90 -13.84 -9.01 -2.17
CA ARG A 90 -14.02 -7.93 -3.16
C ARG A 90 -12.72 -7.43 -3.78
N LEU A 91 -11.55 -7.92 -3.33
CA LEU A 91 -10.27 -7.49 -3.87
C LEU A 91 -10.16 -7.61 -5.40
N PRO A 92 -10.65 -8.69 -6.05
CA PRO A 92 -10.65 -8.77 -7.51
C PRO A 92 -11.39 -7.60 -8.21
N GLU A 93 -12.48 -7.11 -7.62
CA GLU A 93 -13.26 -5.98 -8.16
C GLU A 93 -12.50 -4.65 -8.07
N TYR A 94 -11.56 -4.53 -7.13
CA TYR A 94 -10.81 -3.30 -6.88
C TYR A 94 -9.56 -3.18 -7.75
N VAL A 95 -8.93 -4.31 -8.06
CA VAL A 95 -7.70 -4.37 -8.88
C VAL A 95 -8.01 -4.46 -10.39
N GLY A 96 -9.26 -4.75 -10.77
CA GLY A 96 -9.68 -4.91 -12.17
C GLY A 96 -9.00 -6.09 -12.88
N ASP A 97 -9.23 -6.21 -14.19
CA ASP A 97 -8.47 -7.13 -15.06
C ASP A 97 -7.06 -6.56 -15.31
N SER A 98 -6.24 -6.56 -14.26
CA SER A 98 -4.81 -6.27 -14.38
C SER A 98 -4.09 -7.52 -14.90
N GLY A 99 -4.18 -7.73 -16.22
CA GLY A 99 -3.45 -8.75 -16.98
C GLY A 99 -2.22 -8.19 -17.68
#